data_AF-A0A0G1P0T3-F1
#
_entry.id   AF-A0A0G1P0T3-F1
#
_cell.length_a   1.000
_cell.length_b   1.000
_cell.length_c   1.000
_cell.angle_alpha   90.00
_cell.angle_beta   90.00
_cell.angle_gamma   90.00
#
_symmetry.space_group_name_H-M   'P 1'
#
loop_
_entity.id
_entity.type
_entity.pdbx_description
1 polymer ?
#
loop_
_entity_poly.entity_id
_entity_poly.type
_entity_poly.pdbx_seq_one_letter_code
_entity_poly.pdbx_strand_id
1 'polypeptide(L)'
;MRKNFFLLISSLILACLIIWPIHSSGVWYPMHDSTSVARVFLMKNTLMNGQIPPIWAEGINGGLGYPLFHFYAPLFHTIATLLSFPLSPITLALKLTLFLSAFTGIFGSMYFAKRWGRLAAIVAGVAFALAPYGAVNLYVRGAFAEYLSLALLPWVFVLTEKITSIRKMIIAGVFLSLFVLSHNLIPLLALPMILVWMLLQNKSNFKLVVGAIVISVALSAWFILPLMVERGFTQADAVARTTDYAQHFVEPWQLWNSTWGFGGSALGVEDGMSFKLGKAQIILGTIGVLLAFLHKRKSLIILSLFLLISVFLTTSLSQFIWDHLGVLQIIQFPWRNLGIITFFLSIFSGFAISRVPNKVFRLVGTCLIILMLFLTNYQYFAPQSTFPATDNISDIASVVPEYLPVWLSRPNPPIEGSTILPYAYYPTWEVKLDGETVNTYPSIEGKLAFDNPTHSSNFSFHQSHTNLEKIASIISLVALVIMLKLYVKN
;
A
#
# COMPACT_ATOMS: atom_id res chain seq x y z
N MET A 1 -10.23 28.91 2.99
CA MET A 1 -9.57 28.37 1.77
C MET A 1 -8.24 29.04 1.41
N ARG A 2 -8.11 30.39 1.42
CA ARG A 2 -6.84 31.08 1.06
C ARG A 2 -5.56 30.63 1.81
N LYS A 3 -5.67 30.15 3.06
CA LYS A 3 -4.49 29.78 3.88
C LYS A 3 -3.72 28.55 3.40
N ASN A 4 -4.33 27.64 2.63
CA ASN A 4 -3.67 26.43 2.13
C ASN A 4 -3.44 26.43 0.61
N PHE A 5 -3.88 27.49 -0.10
CA PHE A 5 -3.84 27.55 -1.56
C PHE A 5 -2.42 27.39 -2.13
N PHE A 6 -1.45 28.02 -1.48
CA PHE A 6 -0.04 27.88 -1.85
C PHE A 6 0.46 26.43 -1.69
N LEU A 7 0.11 25.74 -0.60
CA LEU A 7 0.50 24.34 -0.39
C LEU A 7 -0.12 23.43 -1.45
N LEU A 8 -1.38 23.71 -1.84
CA LEU A 8 -2.08 22.99 -2.90
C LEU A 8 -1.33 23.11 -4.22
N ILE A 9 -1.02 24.34 -4.67
CA ILE A 9 -0.29 24.58 -5.92
C ILE A 9 1.09 23.93 -5.88
N SER A 10 1.86 24.12 -4.81
CA SER A 10 3.19 23.51 -4.70
C SER A 10 3.13 21.98 -4.77
N SER A 11 2.11 21.36 -4.14
CA SER A 11 1.93 19.91 -4.18
C SER A 11 1.55 19.41 -5.57
N LEU A 12 0.69 20.14 -6.29
CA LEU A 12 0.32 19.82 -7.67
C LEU A 12 1.55 19.89 -8.60
N ILE A 13 2.33 20.96 -8.51
CA ILE A 13 3.55 21.13 -9.32
C ILE A 13 4.54 19.99 -9.05
N LEU A 14 4.80 19.67 -7.78
CA LEU A 14 5.73 18.58 -7.42
C LEU A 14 5.23 17.20 -7.86
N ALA A 15 3.92 16.93 -7.73
CA ALA A 15 3.34 15.69 -8.23
C ALA A 15 3.43 15.58 -9.75
N CYS A 16 3.20 16.67 -10.49
CA CYS A 16 3.41 16.72 -11.93
C CYS A 16 4.87 16.42 -12.29
N LEU A 17 5.83 17.04 -11.60
CA LEU A 17 7.26 16.82 -11.85
C LEU A 17 7.68 15.37 -11.61
N ILE A 18 7.22 14.75 -10.53
CA ILE A 18 7.54 13.36 -10.19
C ILE A 18 6.98 12.37 -11.20
N ILE A 19 5.77 12.61 -11.70
CA ILE A 19 5.09 11.72 -12.67
C ILE A 19 5.44 12.08 -14.12
N TRP A 20 6.05 13.24 -14.35
CA TRP A 20 6.43 13.73 -15.68
C TRP A 20 7.17 12.71 -16.56
N PRO A 21 8.10 11.89 -16.06
CA PRO A 21 8.81 10.89 -16.88
C PRO A 21 7.90 9.92 -17.62
N ILE A 22 6.66 9.73 -17.16
CA ILE A 22 5.66 8.81 -17.74
C ILE A 22 4.37 9.54 -18.15
N HIS A 23 4.41 10.86 -18.33
CA HIS A 23 3.20 11.66 -18.62
C HIS A 23 2.55 11.32 -19.97
N SER A 24 3.35 10.93 -20.97
CA SER A 24 2.85 10.67 -22.32
C SER A 24 1.87 9.50 -22.29
N SER A 25 0.65 9.69 -22.80
CA SER A 25 -0.44 8.70 -22.69
C SER A 25 -0.05 7.34 -23.26
N GLY A 26 0.63 7.30 -24.42
CA GLY A 26 1.05 6.08 -25.11
C GLY A 26 2.30 5.38 -24.57
N VAL A 27 2.81 5.75 -23.40
CA VAL A 27 4.06 5.20 -22.84
C VAL A 27 3.84 4.41 -21.55
N TRP A 28 4.46 3.25 -21.43
CA TRP A 28 4.64 2.51 -20.18
C TRP A 28 6.10 2.13 -19.98
N TYR A 29 6.43 1.39 -18.92
CA TYR A 29 7.82 1.12 -18.52
C TYR A 29 7.96 -0.22 -17.80
N PRO A 30 9.17 -0.83 -17.80
CA PRO A 30 9.42 -2.06 -17.05
C PRO A 30 9.65 -1.75 -15.57
N MET A 31 9.26 -2.68 -14.71
CA MET A 31 9.41 -2.63 -13.25
C MET A 31 9.34 -4.05 -12.68
N HIS A 32 9.72 -4.25 -11.41
CA HIS A 32 9.67 -5.58 -10.78
C HIS A 32 8.25 -6.15 -10.70
N ASP A 33 7.27 -5.36 -10.24
CA ASP A 33 5.85 -5.73 -10.25
C ASP A 33 5.14 -5.11 -11.47
N SER A 34 5.21 -5.81 -12.59
CA SER A 34 4.55 -5.42 -13.85
C SER A 34 3.05 -5.72 -13.90
N THR A 35 2.46 -6.29 -12.84
CA THR A 35 1.11 -6.87 -12.88
C THR A 35 -0.02 -5.84 -12.68
N SER A 36 0.31 -4.58 -12.36
CA SER A 36 -0.69 -3.55 -12.03
C SER A 36 -1.68 -3.26 -13.17
N VAL A 37 -1.25 -3.31 -14.45
CA VAL A 37 -2.14 -3.13 -15.60
C VAL A 37 -3.15 -4.28 -15.69
N ALA A 38 -2.68 -5.52 -15.59
CA ALA A 38 -3.54 -6.71 -15.56
C ALA A 38 -4.50 -6.68 -14.38
N ARG A 39 -4.04 -6.32 -13.17
CA ARG A 39 -4.91 -6.21 -11.98
C ARG A 39 -6.07 -5.23 -12.20
N VAL A 40 -5.83 -4.07 -12.81
CA VAL A 40 -6.90 -3.10 -13.10
C VAL A 40 -7.84 -3.61 -14.18
N PHE A 41 -7.30 -4.21 -15.25
CA PHE A 41 -8.11 -4.81 -16.30
C PHE A 41 -9.05 -5.90 -15.74
N LEU A 42 -8.49 -6.84 -14.99
CA LEU A 42 -9.20 -7.95 -14.38
C LEU A 42 -10.25 -7.46 -13.39
N MET A 43 -9.92 -6.47 -12.54
CA MET A 43 -10.87 -5.92 -11.58
C MET A 43 -12.03 -5.23 -12.30
N LYS A 44 -11.74 -4.47 -13.38
CA LYS A 44 -12.76 -3.83 -14.21
C LYS A 44 -13.74 -4.86 -14.78
N ASN A 45 -13.23 -5.96 -15.34
CA ASN A 45 -14.05 -7.03 -15.89
C ASN A 45 -14.87 -7.75 -14.82
N THR A 46 -14.25 -8.10 -13.68
CA THR A 46 -14.95 -8.74 -12.55
C THR A 46 -16.11 -7.86 -12.05
N LEU A 47 -15.92 -6.54 -11.97
CA LEU A 47 -16.99 -5.60 -11.62
C LEU A 47 -18.07 -5.50 -12.70
N MET A 48 -17.70 -5.48 -13.99
CA MET A 48 -18.65 -5.47 -15.11
C MET A 48 -19.49 -6.75 -15.16
N ASN A 49 -18.97 -7.87 -14.67
CA ASN A 49 -19.68 -9.14 -14.52
C ASN A 49 -20.56 -9.20 -13.25
N GLY A 50 -20.69 -8.09 -12.52
CA GLY A 50 -21.62 -7.96 -11.39
C GLY A 50 -21.09 -8.46 -10.04
N GLN A 51 -19.82 -8.82 -9.93
CA GLN A 51 -19.22 -9.23 -8.64
C GLN A 51 -18.81 -8.00 -7.81
N ILE A 52 -19.50 -7.75 -6.70
CA ILE A 52 -19.21 -6.65 -5.76
C ILE A 52 -19.25 -7.18 -4.32
N PRO A 53 -18.12 -7.20 -3.58
CA PRO A 53 -16.78 -6.81 -4.01
C PRO A 53 -16.21 -7.76 -5.08
N PRO A 54 -15.26 -7.30 -5.93
CA PRO A 54 -14.62 -8.17 -6.91
C PRO A 54 -13.74 -9.18 -6.19
N ILE A 55 -13.90 -10.48 -6.48
CA ILE A 55 -13.12 -11.56 -5.86
C ILE A 55 -12.40 -12.38 -6.93
N TRP A 56 -13.18 -12.99 -7.84
CA TRP A 56 -12.65 -13.95 -8.80
C TRP A 56 -12.20 -13.27 -10.08
N ALA A 57 -10.92 -13.43 -10.42
CA ALA A 57 -10.36 -12.94 -11.66
C ALA A 57 -10.35 -14.06 -12.71
N GLU A 58 -11.10 -13.86 -13.79
CA GLU A 58 -11.21 -14.79 -14.93
C GLU A 58 -10.18 -14.50 -16.02
N GLY A 59 -9.91 -15.47 -16.90
CA GLY A 59 -9.03 -15.27 -18.07
C GLY A 59 -7.52 -15.28 -17.76
N ILE A 60 -7.13 -15.68 -16.55
CA ILE A 60 -5.74 -15.85 -16.11
C ILE A 60 -5.45 -17.31 -15.77
N ASN A 61 -4.16 -17.66 -15.61
CA ASN A 61 -3.73 -19.02 -15.27
C ASN A 61 -4.26 -20.08 -16.25
N GLY A 62 -4.04 -19.89 -17.54
CA GLY A 62 -4.54 -20.80 -18.59
C GLY A 62 -6.06 -20.87 -18.69
N GLY A 63 -6.78 -19.86 -18.20
CA GLY A 63 -8.24 -19.79 -18.15
C GLY A 63 -8.85 -20.27 -16.83
N LEU A 64 -8.06 -20.88 -15.93
CA LEU A 64 -8.57 -21.45 -14.69
C LEU A 64 -9.06 -20.39 -13.67
N GLY A 65 -8.48 -19.18 -13.69
CA GLY A 65 -8.80 -18.11 -12.74
C GLY A 65 -8.30 -18.34 -11.31
N TYR A 66 -8.37 -17.29 -10.47
CA TYR A 66 -8.06 -17.35 -9.02
C TYR A 66 -8.58 -16.11 -8.25
N PRO A 67 -8.70 -16.16 -6.90
CA PRO A 67 -9.32 -15.11 -6.08
C PRO A 67 -8.37 -13.93 -5.77
N LEU A 68 -7.86 -13.27 -6.81
CA LEU A 68 -6.79 -12.26 -6.71
C LEU A 68 -7.11 -11.11 -5.76
N PHE A 69 -8.30 -10.53 -5.90
CA PHE A 69 -8.69 -9.30 -5.19
C PHE A 69 -9.08 -9.53 -3.74
N HIS A 70 -9.16 -10.80 -3.35
CA HIS A 70 -9.39 -11.21 -1.98
C HIS A 70 -8.17 -11.04 -1.08
N PHE A 71 -6.98 -11.19 -1.67
CA PHE A 71 -5.73 -11.30 -0.92
C PHE A 71 -4.72 -10.18 -1.22
N TYR A 72 -4.91 -9.44 -2.33
CA TYR A 72 -4.08 -8.28 -2.65
C TYR A 72 -4.70 -6.97 -2.15
N ALA A 73 -3.88 -6.04 -1.66
CA ALA A 73 -4.32 -4.75 -1.14
C ALA A 73 -5.22 -3.96 -2.12
N PRO A 74 -6.48 -3.64 -1.75
CA PRO A 74 -7.48 -3.24 -2.72
C PRO A 74 -7.40 -1.77 -3.13
N LEU A 75 -7.07 -0.86 -2.21
CA LEU A 75 -7.39 0.56 -2.39
C LEU A 75 -6.79 1.19 -3.67
N PHE A 76 -5.51 0.95 -3.95
CA PHE A 76 -4.85 1.50 -5.13
C PHE A 76 -5.52 1.02 -6.43
N HIS A 77 -5.75 -0.29 -6.54
CA HIS A 77 -6.34 -0.89 -7.73
C HIS A 77 -7.83 -0.54 -7.87
N THR A 78 -8.57 -0.39 -6.76
CA THR A 78 -9.95 0.08 -6.80
C THR A 78 -10.03 1.51 -7.33
N ILE A 79 -9.16 2.43 -6.87
CA ILE A 79 -9.13 3.81 -7.39
C ILE A 79 -8.79 3.80 -8.88
N ALA A 80 -7.76 3.06 -9.29
CA ALA A 80 -7.36 2.97 -10.69
C ALA A 80 -8.46 2.35 -11.57
N THR A 81 -9.15 1.33 -11.07
CA THR A 81 -10.27 0.68 -11.78
C THR A 81 -11.45 1.64 -11.96
N LEU A 82 -11.85 2.36 -10.91
CA LEU A 82 -12.91 3.36 -11.01
C LEU A 82 -12.57 4.45 -12.03
N LEU A 83 -11.31 4.90 -12.07
CA LEU A 83 -10.82 5.87 -13.06
C LEU A 83 -10.71 5.28 -14.47
N SER A 84 -10.53 3.97 -14.62
CA SER A 84 -10.43 3.29 -15.92
C SER A 84 -11.76 3.11 -16.66
N PHE A 85 -12.90 3.36 -16.01
CA PHE A 85 -14.19 3.37 -16.70
C PHE A 85 -14.29 4.54 -17.69
N PRO A 86 -14.04 5.80 -17.29
CA PRO A 86 -14.05 6.94 -18.20
C PRO A 86 -12.70 7.20 -18.91
N LEU A 87 -11.58 6.61 -18.46
CA LEU A 87 -10.26 6.84 -19.04
C LEU A 87 -9.76 5.62 -19.81
N SER A 88 -9.19 5.86 -21.00
CA SER A 88 -8.56 4.85 -21.84
C SER A 88 -7.24 5.42 -22.42
N PRO A 89 -6.16 4.62 -22.54
CA PRO A 89 -6.01 3.22 -22.08
C PRO A 89 -5.93 3.09 -20.55
N ILE A 90 -5.93 1.86 -20.00
CA ILE A 90 -5.86 1.61 -18.54
C ILE A 90 -4.64 2.26 -17.90
N THR A 91 -3.53 2.32 -18.63
CA THR A 91 -2.30 2.98 -18.16
C THR A 91 -2.50 4.46 -17.82
N LEU A 92 -3.45 5.16 -18.46
CA LEU A 92 -3.81 6.53 -18.12
C LEU A 92 -4.47 6.63 -16.73
N ALA A 93 -5.37 5.69 -16.41
CA ALA A 93 -6.01 5.63 -15.09
C ALA A 93 -5.00 5.30 -13.99
N LEU A 94 -4.02 4.42 -14.27
CA LEU A 94 -2.91 4.14 -13.36
C LEU A 94 -2.04 5.38 -13.14
N LYS A 95 -1.63 6.09 -14.19
CA LYS A 95 -0.85 7.34 -14.08
C LYS A 95 -1.57 8.38 -13.24
N LEU A 96 -2.88 8.56 -13.46
CA LEU A 96 -3.68 9.48 -12.66
C LEU A 96 -3.74 9.04 -11.19
N THR A 97 -3.87 7.74 -10.93
CA THR A 97 -3.85 7.21 -9.55
C THR A 97 -2.50 7.43 -8.87
N LEU A 98 -1.39 7.26 -9.60
CA LEU A 98 -0.04 7.56 -9.11
C LEU A 98 0.14 9.05 -8.83
N PHE A 99 -0.35 9.92 -9.73
CA PHE A 99 -0.37 11.36 -9.52
C PHE A 99 -1.15 11.76 -8.26
N LEU A 100 -2.36 11.21 -8.08
CA LEU A 100 -3.18 11.47 -6.89
C LEU A 100 -2.49 10.95 -5.61
N SER A 101 -1.81 9.81 -5.69
CA SER A 101 -1.02 9.25 -4.58
C SER A 101 0.15 10.18 -4.22
N ALA A 102 0.93 10.61 -5.21
CA ALA A 102 2.05 11.53 -5.03
C ALA A 102 1.57 12.86 -4.44
N PHE A 103 0.54 13.45 -5.02
CA PHE A 103 -0.10 14.66 -4.51
C PHE A 103 -0.55 14.51 -3.05
N THR A 104 -1.20 13.39 -2.72
CA THR A 104 -1.70 13.11 -1.36
C THR A 104 -0.56 13.09 -0.34
N GLY A 105 0.54 12.38 -0.64
CA GLY A 105 1.69 12.28 0.25
C GLY A 105 2.45 13.60 0.43
N ILE A 106 2.66 14.32 -0.68
CA ILE A 106 3.33 15.62 -0.68
C ILE A 106 2.51 16.64 0.11
N PHE A 107 1.21 16.76 -0.23
CA PHE A 107 0.32 17.70 0.43
C PHE A 107 0.13 17.35 1.91
N GLY A 108 0.05 16.07 2.26
CA GLY A 108 -0.02 15.59 3.65
C GLY A 108 1.22 15.97 4.45
N SER A 109 2.42 15.79 3.88
CA SER A 109 3.69 16.16 4.52
C SER A 109 3.80 17.68 4.71
N MET A 110 3.43 18.46 3.70
CA MET A 110 3.33 19.92 3.80
C MET A 110 2.32 20.34 4.88
N TYR A 111 1.14 19.69 4.89
CA TYR A 111 0.08 19.97 5.86
C TYR A 111 0.53 19.67 7.28
N PHE A 112 1.26 18.56 7.50
CA PHE A 112 1.84 18.23 8.80
C PHE A 112 2.77 19.36 9.26
N ALA A 113 3.73 19.76 8.43
CA ALA A 113 4.79 20.69 8.79
C ALA A 113 4.36 22.17 8.80
N LYS A 114 3.20 22.53 8.23
CA LYS A 114 2.70 23.92 8.18
C LYS A 114 2.56 24.59 9.54
N ARG A 115 2.42 23.80 10.61
CA ARG A 115 2.40 24.27 12.00
C ARG A 115 3.68 25.01 12.41
N TRP A 116 4.77 24.82 11.66
CA TRP A 116 6.06 25.51 11.87
C TRP A 116 6.34 26.61 10.84
N GLY A 117 5.37 26.93 9.99
CA GLY A 117 5.45 27.98 8.97
C GLY A 117 5.48 27.44 7.54
N ARG A 118 5.33 28.36 6.57
CA ARG A 118 5.21 28.02 5.13
C ARG A 118 6.48 27.38 4.58
N LEU A 119 7.65 27.90 4.93
CA LEU A 119 8.94 27.36 4.45
C LEU A 119 9.19 25.94 4.98
N ALA A 120 8.87 25.69 6.25
CA ALA A 120 8.92 24.35 6.83
C ALA A 120 7.99 23.36 6.11
N ALA A 121 6.78 23.81 5.74
CA ALA A 121 5.85 23.02 4.95
C ALA A 121 6.43 22.63 3.59
N ILE A 122 6.95 23.60 2.82
CA ILE A 122 7.53 23.34 1.50
C ILE A 122 8.69 22.35 1.63
N VAL A 123 9.62 22.58 2.56
CA VAL A 123 10.79 21.70 2.73
C VAL A 123 10.37 20.27 3.06
N ALA A 124 9.38 20.08 3.95
CA ALA A 124 8.86 18.74 4.24
C ALA A 124 8.21 18.10 3.00
N GLY A 125 7.43 18.87 2.24
CA GLY A 125 6.81 18.38 1.00
C GLY A 125 7.84 18.00 -0.06
N VAL A 126 8.84 18.84 -0.32
CA VAL A 126 9.90 18.60 -1.31
C VAL A 126 10.80 17.43 -0.87
N ALA A 127 11.15 17.34 0.42
CA ALA A 127 11.94 16.23 0.95
C ALA A 127 11.23 14.88 0.79
N PHE A 128 9.89 14.85 0.98
CA PHE A 128 9.05 13.67 0.76
C PHE A 128 8.93 13.35 -0.72
N ALA A 129 8.62 14.38 -1.54
CA ALA A 129 8.48 14.30 -2.98
C ALA A 129 9.73 13.66 -3.62
N LEU A 130 10.90 14.19 -3.29
CA LEU A 130 12.17 13.81 -3.91
C LEU A 130 12.94 12.75 -3.10
N ALA A 131 12.28 11.95 -2.27
CA ALA A 131 12.94 10.87 -1.55
C ALA A 131 13.31 9.72 -2.50
N PRO A 132 14.56 9.20 -2.49
CA PRO A 132 14.96 8.15 -3.43
C PRO A 132 14.13 6.88 -3.30
N TYR A 133 13.71 6.49 -2.09
CA TYR A 133 12.84 5.32 -1.90
C TYR A 133 11.44 5.49 -2.54
N GLY A 134 10.94 6.73 -2.64
CA GLY A 134 9.73 7.03 -3.41
C GLY A 134 9.93 6.75 -4.90
N ALA A 135 11.08 7.14 -5.45
CA ALA A 135 11.44 6.82 -6.83
C ALA A 135 11.65 5.31 -7.05
N VAL A 136 12.20 4.58 -6.07
CA VAL A 136 12.31 3.11 -6.13
C VAL A 136 10.92 2.48 -6.23
N ASN A 137 9.96 2.90 -5.41
CA ASN A 137 8.59 2.37 -5.47
C ASN A 137 7.87 2.69 -6.79
N LEU A 138 8.11 3.87 -7.36
CA LEU A 138 7.51 4.27 -8.63
C LEU A 138 8.18 3.61 -9.84
N TYR A 139 9.51 3.67 -9.95
CA TYR A 139 10.21 3.41 -11.21
C TYR A 139 11.05 2.13 -11.24
N VAL A 140 11.38 1.57 -10.08
CA VAL A 140 12.15 0.32 -9.99
C VAL A 140 11.22 -0.85 -9.70
N ARG A 141 10.47 -0.75 -8.60
CA ARG A 141 9.65 -1.84 -8.09
C ARG A 141 8.25 -1.91 -8.68
N GLY A 142 7.66 -0.79 -9.07
CA GLY A 142 6.23 -0.75 -9.41
C GLY A 142 5.32 -1.04 -8.20
N ALA A 143 5.82 -0.84 -6.98
CA ALA A 143 5.12 -1.13 -5.72
C ALA A 143 4.09 -0.04 -5.39
N PHE A 144 3.10 0.14 -6.26
CA PHE A 144 2.21 1.30 -6.23
C PHE A 144 1.27 1.33 -5.02
N ALA A 145 0.82 0.16 -4.56
CA ALA A 145 0.04 0.04 -3.33
C ALA A 145 0.87 0.48 -2.09
N GLU A 146 2.16 0.12 -2.06
CA GLU A 146 3.08 0.58 -1.02
C GLU A 146 3.25 2.11 -1.08
N TYR A 147 3.43 2.67 -2.27
CA TYR A 147 3.57 4.11 -2.47
C TYR A 147 2.33 4.89 -1.99
N LEU A 148 1.11 4.41 -2.29
CA LEU A 148 -0.13 5.00 -1.76
C LEU A 148 -0.20 4.90 -0.23
N SER A 149 0.21 3.78 0.35
CA SER A 149 0.26 3.60 1.80
C SER A 149 1.17 4.63 2.48
N LEU A 150 2.36 4.85 1.92
CA LEU A 150 3.30 5.86 2.40
C LEU A 150 2.75 7.28 2.21
N ALA A 151 2.01 7.54 1.13
CA ALA A 151 1.34 8.82 0.90
C ALA A 151 0.21 9.11 1.91
N LEU A 152 -0.39 8.09 2.51
CA LEU A 152 -1.42 8.25 3.54
C LEU A 152 -0.84 8.47 4.95
N LEU A 153 0.41 8.04 5.23
CA LEU A 153 1.03 8.17 6.55
C LEU A 153 0.98 9.59 7.14
N PRO A 154 1.34 10.67 6.41
CA PRO A 154 1.24 12.03 6.96
C PRO A 154 -0.16 12.38 7.43
N TRP A 155 -1.20 11.94 6.70
CA TRP A 155 -2.60 12.19 7.05
C TRP A 155 -3.02 11.41 8.28
N VAL A 156 -2.64 10.13 8.36
CA VAL A 156 -2.94 9.31 9.53
C VAL A 156 -2.38 9.97 10.79
N PHE A 157 -1.10 10.34 10.82
CA PHE A 157 -0.50 10.98 12.00
C PHE A 157 -1.14 12.34 12.32
N VAL A 158 -1.46 13.17 11.32
CA VAL A 158 -2.12 14.48 11.52
C VAL A 158 -3.52 14.32 12.09
N LEU A 159 -4.34 13.44 11.52
CA LEU A 159 -5.76 13.30 11.85
C LEU A 159 -5.97 12.56 13.17
N THR A 160 -5.00 11.73 13.57
CA THR A 160 -5.02 11.02 14.85
C THR A 160 -4.35 11.77 16.00
N GLU A 161 -3.65 12.89 15.73
CA GLU A 161 -2.93 13.66 16.77
C GLU A 161 -3.88 14.25 17.82
N LYS A 162 -5.07 14.73 17.44
CA LYS A 162 -6.01 15.38 18.37
C LYS A 162 -7.47 15.05 18.07
N ILE A 163 -7.93 13.91 18.56
CA ILE A 163 -9.30 13.42 18.47
C ILE A 163 -10.12 13.99 19.63
N THR A 164 -10.75 15.14 19.41
CA THR A 164 -11.47 15.90 20.44
C THR A 164 -12.99 15.93 20.27
N SER A 165 -13.51 15.25 19.25
CA SER A 165 -14.95 15.19 18.95
C SER A 165 -15.29 13.93 18.14
N ILE A 166 -16.57 13.57 18.09
CA ILE A 166 -17.09 12.45 17.29
C ILE A 166 -16.73 12.63 15.81
N ARG A 167 -16.86 13.86 15.27
CA ARG A 167 -16.49 14.16 13.89
C ARG A 167 -15.02 13.87 13.59
N LYS A 168 -14.11 14.23 14.50
CA LYS A 168 -12.68 13.93 14.35
C LYS A 168 -12.38 12.44 14.53
N MET A 169 -13.08 11.77 15.44
CA MET A 169 -12.99 10.31 15.62
C MET A 169 -13.36 9.58 14.33
N ILE A 170 -14.45 9.99 13.68
CA ILE A 170 -14.90 9.43 12.41
C ILE A 170 -13.86 9.66 11.32
N ILE A 171 -13.38 10.89 11.13
CA ILE A 171 -12.37 11.21 10.12
C ILE A 171 -11.09 10.40 10.36
N ALA A 172 -10.63 10.29 11.61
CA ALA A 172 -9.46 9.49 11.97
C ALA A 172 -9.68 8.00 11.66
N GLY A 173 -10.85 7.45 12.02
CA GLY A 173 -11.20 6.05 11.72
C GLY A 173 -11.27 5.75 10.23
N VAL A 174 -11.82 6.67 9.42
CA VAL A 174 -11.86 6.55 7.95
C VAL A 174 -10.44 6.55 7.37
N PHE A 175 -9.58 7.49 7.76
CA PHE A 175 -8.20 7.52 7.25
C PHE A 175 -7.35 6.34 7.73
N LEU A 176 -7.58 5.83 8.94
CA LEU A 176 -6.99 4.57 9.39
C LEU A 176 -7.47 3.39 8.54
N SER A 177 -8.76 3.32 8.21
CA SER A 177 -9.29 2.28 7.32
C SER A 177 -8.67 2.36 5.93
N LEU A 178 -8.55 3.56 5.34
CA LEU A 178 -7.90 3.76 4.05
C LEU A 178 -6.43 3.33 4.11
N PHE A 179 -5.73 3.64 5.20
CA PHE A 179 -4.35 3.20 5.40
C PHE A 179 -4.25 1.67 5.49
N VAL A 180 -5.14 0.99 6.24
CA VAL A 180 -5.18 -0.48 6.31
C VAL A 180 -5.46 -1.11 4.95
N LEU A 181 -6.39 -0.54 4.17
CA LEU A 181 -6.75 -1.04 2.83
C LEU A 181 -5.71 -0.69 1.74
N SER A 182 -4.74 0.17 2.05
CA SER A 182 -3.76 0.66 1.05
C SER A 182 -2.65 -0.33 0.74
N HIS A 183 -2.24 -1.15 1.71
CA HIS A 183 -1.17 -2.14 1.55
C HIS A 183 -1.29 -3.20 2.63
N ASN A 184 -0.90 -4.44 2.36
CA ASN A 184 -0.99 -5.52 3.37
C ASN A 184 0.09 -5.38 4.46
N LEU A 185 1.27 -4.87 4.11
CA LEU A 185 2.48 -5.02 4.94
C LEU A 185 2.97 -3.73 5.59
N ILE A 186 2.68 -2.56 5.01
CA ILE A 186 3.09 -1.27 5.59
C ILE A 186 2.27 -0.97 6.85
N PRO A 187 0.95 -1.26 6.90
CA PRO A 187 0.18 -1.18 8.14
C PRO A 187 0.72 -2.10 9.25
N LEU A 188 1.21 -3.30 8.94
CA LEU A 188 1.82 -4.17 9.96
C LEU A 188 3.03 -3.50 10.64
N LEU A 189 3.86 -2.79 9.88
CA LEU A 189 5.02 -2.04 10.40
C LEU A 189 4.61 -0.76 11.15
N ALA A 190 3.67 0.02 10.60
CA ALA A 190 3.38 1.37 11.09
C ALA A 190 2.27 1.44 12.14
N LEU A 191 1.30 0.52 12.15
CA LEU A 191 0.17 0.55 13.10
C LEU A 191 0.62 0.55 14.56
N PRO A 192 1.61 -0.25 15.01
CA PRO A 192 2.09 -0.16 16.39
C PRO A 192 2.52 1.26 16.77
N MET A 193 3.24 1.96 15.87
CA MET A 193 3.66 3.35 16.08
C MET A 193 2.48 4.31 16.10
N ILE A 194 1.51 4.13 15.18
CA ILE A 194 0.30 4.95 15.09
C ILE A 194 -0.58 4.78 16.35
N LEU A 195 -0.72 3.55 16.87
CA LEU A 195 -1.48 3.27 18.09
C LEU A 195 -0.82 3.93 19.30
N VAL A 196 0.51 3.80 19.45
CA VAL A 196 1.26 4.49 20.52
C VAL A 196 1.10 6.01 20.39
N TRP A 197 1.19 6.56 19.18
CA TRP A 197 0.94 7.97 18.91
C TRP A 197 -0.45 8.41 19.35
N MET A 198 -1.49 7.68 18.94
CA MET A 198 -2.88 7.97 19.30
C MET A 198 -3.08 8.02 20.81
N LEU A 199 -2.58 7.00 21.53
CA LEU A 199 -2.72 6.90 22.98
C LEU A 199 -1.97 8.03 23.71
N LEU A 200 -0.76 8.36 23.25
CA LEU A 200 0.06 9.41 23.88
C LEU A 200 -0.46 10.82 23.62
N GLN A 201 -1.03 11.10 22.44
CA GLN A 201 -1.53 12.44 22.11
C GLN A 201 -2.97 12.69 22.61
N ASN A 202 -3.74 11.63 22.89
CA ASN A 202 -5.16 11.72 23.26
C ASN A 202 -5.47 11.12 24.63
N LYS A 203 -4.57 11.28 25.62
CA LYS A 203 -4.71 10.69 26.96
C LYS A 203 -6.08 10.95 27.62
N SER A 204 -6.63 12.15 27.46
CA SER A 204 -7.92 12.53 28.04
C SER A 204 -9.14 12.09 27.20
N ASN A 205 -8.93 11.57 25.99
CA ASN A 205 -9.97 11.25 25.01
C ASN A 205 -9.93 9.77 24.59
N PHE A 206 -9.55 8.87 25.51
CA PHE A 206 -9.36 7.44 25.22
C PHE A 206 -10.57 6.78 24.54
N LYS A 207 -11.81 7.11 24.96
CA LYS A 207 -13.03 6.60 24.32
C LYS A 207 -13.13 6.95 22.84
N LEU A 208 -12.70 8.15 22.45
CA LEU A 208 -12.69 8.58 21.05
C LEU A 208 -11.57 7.88 20.25
N VAL A 209 -10.43 7.58 20.89
CA VAL A 209 -9.37 6.77 20.28
C VAL A 209 -9.88 5.37 19.97
N VAL A 210 -10.51 4.71 20.96
CA VAL A 210 -11.11 3.39 20.77
C VAL A 210 -12.18 3.43 19.68
N GLY A 211 -13.05 4.44 19.68
CA GLY A 211 -14.07 4.60 18.64
C GLY A 211 -13.47 4.75 17.23
N ALA A 212 -12.35 5.47 17.07
CA ALA A 212 -11.67 5.58 15.78
C ALA A 212 -11.09 4.23 15.32
N ILE A 213 -10.52 3.44 16.24
CA ILE A 213 -10.01 2.09 15.95
C ILE A 213 -11.15 1.16 15.54
N VAL A 214 -12.26 1.16 16.29
CA VAL A 214 -13.45 0.35 15.97
C VAL A 214 -14.00 0.71 14.59
N ILE A 215 -14.10 2.01 14.26
CA ILE A 215 -14.50 2.45 12.91
C ILE A 215 -13.53 1.92 11.86
N SER A 216 -12.22 2.02 12.08
CA SER A 216 -11.21 1.53 11.13
C SER A 216 -11.34 0.04 10.86
N VAL A 217 -11.43 -0.77 11.93
CA VAL A 217 -11.56 -2.23 11.82
C VAL A 217 -12.88 -2.59 11.14
N ALA A 218 -13.99 -1.96 11.51
CA ALA A 218 -15.29 -2.27 10.95
C ALA A 218 -15.39 -1.88 9.46
N LEU A 219 -14.89 -0.70 9.05
CA LEU A 219 -14.90 -0.26 7.65
C LEU A 219 -13.97 -1.07 6.74
N SER A 220 -12.90 -1.64 7.29
CA SER A 220 -11.99 -2.51 6.53
C SER A 220 -12.29 -4.00 6.68
N ALA A 221 -13.31 -4.37 7.48
CA ALA A 221 -13.66 -5.75 7.82
C ALA A 221 -13.85 -6.63 6.58
N TRP A 222 -14.55 -6.12 5.56
CA TRP A 222 -14.81 -6.81 4.29
C TRP A 222 -13.54 -7.36 3.60
N PHE A 223 -12.38 -6.73 3.83
CA PHE A 223 -11.10 -7.16 3.29
C PHE A 223 -10.24 -7.87 4.34
N ILE A 224 -10.10 -7.29 5.53
CA ILE A 224 -9.14 -7.80 6.53
C ILE A 224 -9.57 -9.13 7.14
N LEU A 225 -10.87 -9.35 7.37
CA LEU A 225 -11.33 -10.57 8.02
C LEU A 225 -11.13 -11.79 7.11
N PRO A 226 -11.57 -11.76 5.84
CA PRO A 226 -11.29 -12.88 4.95
C PRO A 226 -9.79 -13.05 4.67
N LEU A 227 -9.04 -11.97 4.45
CA LEU A 227 -7.58 -12.05 4.30
C LEU A 227 -6.91 -12.80 5.46
N MET A 228 -7.32 -12.54 6.71
CA MET A 228 -6.69 -13.17 7.87
C MET A 228 -7.08 -14.64 8.06
N VAL A 229 -8.33 -15.00 7.76
CA VAL A 229 -8.87 -16.34 8.04
C VAL A 229 -8.70 -17.28 6.85
N GLU A 230 -8.85 -16.76 5.63
CA GLU A 230 -8.97 -17.53 4.39
C GLU A 230 -7.70 -17.52 3.55
N ARG A 231 -6.63 -16.82 3.95
CA ARG A 231 -5.34 -16.85 3.22
C ARG A 231 -4.77 -18.25 3.03
N GLY A 232 -5.13 -19.20 3.89
CA GLY A 232 -4.78 -20.62 3.75
C GLY A 232 -5.41 -21.31 2.54
N PHE A 233 -6.34 -20.67 1.84
CA PHE A 233 -6.91 -21.16 0.57
C PHE A 233 -6.03 -20.83 -0.64
N THR A 234 -5.01 -19.98 -0.49
CA THR A 234 -4.03 -19.66 -1.53
C THR A 234 -2.61 -20.01 -1.10
N GLN A 235 -1.67 -19.91 -2.03
CA GLN A 235 -0.25 -20.19 -1.78
C GLN A 235 0.51 -19.01 -1.17
N ALA A 236 -0.19 -17.93 -0.77
CA ALA A 236 0.42 -16.67 -0.34
C ALA A 236 1.41 -16.86 0.82
N ASP A 237 1.04 -17.65 1.83
CA ASP A 237 1.92 -17.93 2.98
C ASP A 237 3.11 -18.82 2.58
N ALA A 238 2.93 -19.75 1.64
CA ALA A 238 4.00 -20.64 1.18
C ALA A 238 5.03 -19.87 0.34
N VAL A 239 4.57 -19.04 -0.60
CA VAL A 239 5.44 -18.19 -1.41
C VAL A 239 6.10 -17.11 -0.56
N ALA A 240 5.42 -16.53 0.42
CA ALA A 240 6.05 -15.55 1.32
C ALA A 240 7.23 -16.14 2.11
N ARG A 241 7.23 -17.45 2.39
CA ARG A 241 8.30 -18.15 3.12
C ARG A 241 9.48 -18.57 2.25
N THR A 242 9.41 -18.43 0.92
CA THR A 242 10.56 -18.69 0.06
C THR A 242 11.61 -17.59 0.14
N THR A 243 11.22 -16.40 0.62
CA THR A 243 12.12 -15.29 0.91
C THR A 243 12.62 -15.38 2.35
N ASP A 244 13.94 -15.48 2.52
CA ASP A 244 14.59 -15.39 3.82
C ASP A 244 14.92 -13.92 4.15
N TYR A 245 14.18 -13.34 5.10
CA TYR A 245 14.37 -11.92 5.48
C TYR A 245 15.79 -11.62 5.97
N ALA A 246 16.49 -12.60 6.54
CA ALA A 246 17.81 -12.40 7.11
C ALA A 246 18.85 -12.04 6.04
N GLN A 247 18.58 -12.40 4.78
CA GLN A 247 19.43 -12.08 3.64
C GLN A 247 19.21 -10.65 3.12
N HIS A 248 18.17 -9.96 3.59
CA HIS A 248 17.73 -8.67 3.07
C HIS A 248 17.83 -7.53 4.08
N PHE A 249 18.67 -7.68 5.11
CA PHE A 249 19.02 -6.56 5.98
C PHE A 249 19.84 -5.52 5.23
N VAL A 250 19.61 -4.25 5.57
CA VAL A 250 20.31 -3.10 5.01
C VAL A 250 21.50 -2.76 5.87
N GLU A 251 22.64 -2.62 5.22
CA GLU A 251 23.85 -2.16 5.86
C GLU A 251 23.79 -0.64 6.12
N PRO A 252 24.21 -0.14 7.30
CA PRO A 252 24.04 1.28 7.65
C PRO A 252 24.60 2.28 6.63
N TRP A 253 25.68 1.94 5.92
CA TRP A 253 26.24 2.80 4.88
C TRP A 253 25.40 2.82 3.59
N GLN A 254 24.63 1.78 3.27
CA GLN A 254 23.75 1.75 2.09
C GLN A 254 22.63 2.81 2.21
N LEU A 255 22.19 3.11 3.44
CA LEU A 255 21.24 4.20 3.73
C LEU A 255 21.77 5.55 3.25
N TRP A 256 23.08 5.78 3.38
CA TRP A 256 23.76 6.99 2.91
C TRP A 256 24.12 6.91 1.43
N ASN A 257 24.67 5.76 1.00
CA ASN A 257 25.10 5.53 -0.36
C ASN A 257 24.96 4.06 -0.79
N SER A 258 23.91 3.78 -1.56
CA SER A 258 23.69 2.56 -2.34
C SER A 258 23.78 2.83 -3.85
N THR A 259 24.22 1.87 -4.65
CA THR A 259 24.13 1.96 -6.11
C THR A 259 22.67 2.09 -6.55
N TRP A 260 22.42 2.90 -7.59
CA TRP A 260 21.11 2.93 -8.22
C TRP A 260 21.08 1.89 -9.33
N GLY A 261 20.01 1.10 -9.38
CA GLY A 261 19.84 0.04 -10.36
C GLY A 261 18.39 -0.43 -10.38
N PHE A 262 18.13 -1.38 -11.28
CA PHE A 262 16.81 -1.95 -11.53
C PHE A 262 16.75 -3.46 -11.25
N GLY A 263 17.74 -4.03 -10.56
CA GLY A 263 17.72 -5.42 -10.07
C GLY A 263 17.02 -5.56 -8.71
N GLY A 264 16.97 -6.77 -8.15
CA GLY A 264 16.32 -7.06 -6.87
C GLY A 264 17.21 -6.77 -5.65
N SER A 265 16.65 -6.99 -4.45
CA SER A 265 17.48 -7.09 -3.24
C SER A 265 18.17 -8.46 -3.22
N ALA A 266 19.41 -8.49 -2.73
CA ALA A 266 20.24 -9.69 -2.68
C ALA A 266 20.93 -9.81 -1.32
N LEU A 267 21.62 -10.93 -1.10
CA LEU A 267 22.41 -11.15 0.11
C LEU A 267 23.55 -10.13 0.22
N GLY A 268 23.67 -9.49 1.38
CA GLY A 268 24.77 -8.58 1.68
C GLY A 268 24.63 -7.23 0.98
N VAL A 269 25.62 -6.85 0.17
CA VAL A 269 25.65 -5.54 -0.54
C VAL A 269 25.52 -5.65 -2.05
N GLU A 270 25.20 -6.84 -2.55
CA GLU A 270 25.04 -7.10 -3.99
C GLU A 270 23.65 -6.70 -4.52
N ASP A 271 22.94 -5.83 -3.81
CA ASP A 271 21.62 -5.36 -4.19
C ASP A 271 21.64 -4.68 -5.57
N GLY A 272 20.73 -5.13 -6.43
CA GLY A 272 20.47 -4.53 -7.73
C GLY A 272 19.58 -3.28 -7.66
N MET A 273 19.06 -2.92 -6.48
CA MET A 273 18.27 -1.71 -6.22
C MET A 273 18.84 -0.88 -5.07
N SER A 274 18.47 0.40 -5.03
CA SER A 274 19.01 1.35 -4.04
C SER A 274 18.25 1.34 -2.72
N PHE A 275 18.98 1.34 -1.61
CA PHE A 275 18.45 1.61 -0.26
C PHE A 275 18.74 3.01 0.28
N LYS A 276 19.19 3.94 -0.59
CA LYS A 276 19.46 5.34 -0.21
C LYS A 276 18.21 6.02 0.34
N LEU A 277 18.37 6.73 1.47
CA LEU A 277 17.34 7.64 2.00
C LEU A 277 17.49 9.08 1.46
N GLY A 278 18.62 9.39 0.86
CA GLY A 278 18.99 10.71 0.35
C GLY A 278 19.82 11.50 1.36
N LYS A 279 20.99 11.98 0.94
CA LYS A 279 21.98 12.64 1.83
C LYS A 279 21.40 13.90 2.49
N ALA A 280 20.72 14.74 1.70
CA ALA A 280 20.07 15.94 2.21
C ALA A 280 18.97 15.61 3.23
N GLN A 281 18.15 14.59 2.97
CA GLN A 281 17.12 14.11 3.91
C GLN A 281 17.74 13.61 5.22
N ILE A 282 18.82 12.83 5.16
CA ILE A 282 19.51 12.33 6.36
C ILE A 282 20.08 13.49 7.17
N ILE A 283 20.82 14.42 6.54
CA ILE A 283 21.43 15.55 7.24
C ILE A 283 20.35 16.43 7.89
N LEU A 284 19.37 16.88 7.11
CA LEU A 284 18.31 17.77 7.60
C LEU A 284 17.40 17.07 8.62
N GLY A 285 17.09 15.80 8.40
CA GLY A 285 16.33 14.99 9.33
C GLY A 285 17.06 14.83 10.67
N THR A 286 18.36 14.53 10.64
CA THR A 286 19.19 14.41 11.84
C THR A 286 19.26 15.75 12.60
N ILE A 287 19.50 16.85 11.90
CA ILE A 287 19.46 18.20 12.51
C ILE A 287 18.08 18.45 13.14
N GLY A 288 16.99 18.10 12.45
CA GLY A 288 15.63 18.24 12.96
C GLY A 288 15.38 17.41 14.23
N VAL A 289 15.88 16.18 14.29
CA VAL A 289 15.84 15.31 15.47
C VAL A 289 16.61 15.97 16.63
N LEU A 290 17.86 16.37 16.42
CA LEU A 290 18.67 17.03 17.45
C LEU A 290 17.98 18.27 17.99
N LEU A 291 17.44 19.11 17.11
CA LEU A 291 16.67 20.30 17.50
C LEU A 291 15.39 19.96 18.27
N ALA A 292 14.75 18.82 17.99
CA ALA A 292 13.55 18.40 18.71
C ALA A 292 13.88 18.07 20.17
N PHE A 293 15.01 17.39 20.43
CA PHE A 293 15.54 17.13 21.77
C PHE A 293 15.99 18.42 22.46
N LEU A 294 16.80 19.25 21.80
CA LEU A 294 17.28 20.52 22.36
C LEU A 294 16.15 21.45 22.80
N HIS A 295 15.07 21.51 22.00
CA HIS A 295 13.89 22.33 22.31
C HIS A 295 12.81 21.57 23.09
N LYS A 296 13.11 20.38 23.61
CA LYS A 296 12.24 19.54 24.45
C LYS A 296 10.82 19.35 23.88
N ARG A 297 10.70 19.18 22.57
CA ARG A 297 9.42 19.02 21.86
C ARG A 297 8.91 17.59 21.99
N LYS A 298 8.15 17.29 23.06
CA LYS A 298 7.66 15.93 23.40
C LYS A 298 7.12 15.13 22.21
N SER A 299 6.21 15.69 21.42
CA SER A 299 5.64 14.99 20.27
C SER A 299 6.67 14.64 19.21
N LEU A 300 7.62 15.54 18.94
CA LEU A 300 8.70 15.29 17.99
C LEU A 300 9.71 14.27 18.52
N ILE A 301 9.99 14.27 19.82
CA ILE A 301 10.84 13.25 20.45
C ILE A 301 10.24 11.85 20.23
N ILE A 302 8.92 11.69 20.37
CA ILE A 302 8.24 10.42 20.07
C ILE A 302 8.44 10.03 18.60
N LEU A 303 8.27 10.96 17.65
CA LEU A 303 8.51 10.69 16.23
C LEU A 303 9.98 10.36 15.94
N SER A 304 10.93 10.94 16.69
CA SER A 304 12.35 10.60 16.58
C SER A 304 12.59 9.15 17.02
N LEU A 305 11.92 8.68 18.07
CA LEU A 305 11.99 7.28 18.48
C LEU A 305 11.42 6.34 17.42
N PHE A 306 10.29 6.69 16.81
CA PHE A 306 9.72 5.90 15.71
C PHE A 306 10.65 5.82 14.49
N LEU A 307 11.29 6.94 14.13
CA LEU A 307 12.33 6.98 13.10
C LEU A 307 13.49 6.03 13.45
N LEU A 308 14.02 6.10 14.67
CA LEU A 308 15.12 5.24 15.11
C LEU A 308 14.74 3.76 15.14
N ILE A 309 13.53 3.42 15.60
CA ILE A 309 13.01 2.05 15.57
C ILE A 309 12.89 1.57 14.13
N SER A 310 12.39 2.40 13.21
CA SER A 310 12.27 2.03 11.79
C SER A 310 13.64 1.77 11.16
N VAL A 311 14.65 2.60 11.44
CA VAL A 311 16.04 2.38 11.00
C VAL A 311 16.61 1.11 11.62
N PHE A 312 16.41 0.90 12.92
CA PHE A 312 16.89 -0.29 13.61
C PHE A 312 16.33 -1.57 12.97
N LEU A 313 15.03 -1.59 12.65
CA LEU A 313 14.35 -2.72 12.00
C LEU A 313 14.83 -3.01 10.57
N THR A 314 15.54 -2.10 9.90
CA THR A 314 16.17 -2.43 8.60
C THR A 314 17.49 -3.17 8.75
N THR A 315 18.10 -3.20 9.93
CA THR A 315 19.47 -3.71 10.14
C THR A 315 19.50 -5.07 10.81
N SER A 316 20.58 -5.83 10.60
CA SER A 316 20.82 -7.14 11.23
C SER A 316 20.86 -7.08 12.76
N LEU A 317 21.12 -5.91 13.36
CA LEU A 317 21.02 -5.70 14.81
C LEU A 317 19.62 -6.00 15.37
N SER A 318 18.59 -5.91 14.52
CA SER A 318 17.21 -6.22 14.90
C SER A 318 16.83 -7.69 14.70
N GLN A 319 17.74 -8.54 14.21
CA GLN A 319 17.45 -9.93 13.85
C GLN A 319 16.72 -10.69 14.96
N PHE A 320 17.12 -10.52 16.23
CA PHE A 320 16.45 -11.16 17.35
C PHE A 320 14.93 -10.84 17.43
N ILE A 321 14.48 -9.66 16.99
CA ILE A 321 13.06 -9.33 16.93
C ILE A 321 12.37 -10.11 15.80
N TRP A 322 13.00 -10.19 14.63
CA TRP A 322 12.48 -10.92 13.48
C TRP A 322 12.41 -12.43 13.73
N ASP A 323 13.39 -12.98 14.45
CA ASP A 323 13.44 -14.40 14.81
C ASP A 323 12.27 -14.79 15.74
N HIS A 324 11.88 -13.90 16.66
CA HIS A 324 10.85 -14.17 17.67
C HIS A 324 9.43 -13.77 17.23
N LEU A 325 9.29 -12.80 16.31
CA LEU A 325 7.99 -12.31 15.85
C LEU A 325 7.68 -12.83 14.45
N GLY A 326 7.02 -13.99 14.36
CA GLY A 326 6.66 -14.62 13.09
C GLY A 326 5.82 -13.73 12.15
N VAL A 327 5.08 -12.74 12.69
CA VAL A 327 4.36 -11.75 11.86
C VAL A 327 5.32 -10.87 11.03
N LEU A 328 6.52 -10.61 11.53
CA LEU A 328 7.54 -9.84 10.79
C LEU A 328 8.10 -10.67 9.62
N GLN A 329 8.18 -11.98 9.74
CA GLN A 329 8.69 -12.84 8.67
C GLN A 329 7.79 -12.77 7.41
N ILE A 330 6.48 -12.53 7.57
CA ILE A 330 5.54 -12.29 6.46
C ILE A 330 5.89 -11.00 5.68
N ILE A 331 6.57 -10.05 6.32
CA ILE A 331 7.04 -8.83 5.66
C ILE A 331 8.19 -9.11 4.70
N GLN A 332 8.87 -10.28 4.73
CA GLN A 332 9.91 -10.72 3.78
C GLN A 332 11.18 -9.85 3.68
N PHE A 333 11.06 -8.52 3.75
CA PHE A 333 12.09 -7.55 3.41
C PHE A 333 12.16 -6.47 4.50
N PRO A 334 13.17 -6.51 5.39
CA PRO A 334 13.39 -5.51 6.44
C PRO A 334 13.47 -4.08 5.92
N TRP A 335 14.04 -3.90 4.72
CA TRP A 335 14.15 -2.62 4.02
C TRP A 335 12.81 -1.95 3.67
N ARG A 336 11.65 -2.62 3.80
CA ARG A 336 10.33 -1.97 3.66
C ARG A 336 10.11 -0.83 4.66
N ASN A 337 10.86 -0.81 5.77
CA ASN A 337 10.88 0.32 6.71
C ASN A 337 11.45 1.62 6.11
N LEU A 338 12.19 1.58 4.99
CA LEU A 338 12.74 2.77 4.32
C LEU A 338 11.64 3.78 3.93
N GLY A 339 10.43 3.31 3.61
CA GLY A 339 9.29 4.18 3.35
C GLY A 339 8.83 4.96 4.59
N ILE A 340 8.78 4.30 5.75
CA ILE A 340 8.41 4.93 7.03
C ILE A 340 9.50 5.91 7.48
N ILE A 341 10.77 5.53 7.31
CA ILE A 341 11.93 6.39 7.57
C ILE A 341 11.86 7.66 6.71
N THR A 342 11.57 7.51 5.42
CA THR A 342 11.43 8.64 4.46
C THR A 342 10.40 9.66 4.93
N PHE A 343 9.23 9.20 5.39
CA PHE A 343 8.20 10.06 5.96
C PHE A 343 8.74 10.88 7.15
N PHE A 344 9.34 10.22 8.15
CA PHE A 344 9.84 10.93 9.33
C PHE A 344 10.98 11.91 8.99
N LEU A 345 11.93 11.52 8.14
CA LEU A 345 13.02 12.40 7.69
C LEU A 345 12.48 13.67 7.00
N SER A 346 11.41 13.54 6.23
CA SER A 346 10.76 14.67 5.57
C SER A 346 10.15 15.65 6.58
N ILE A 347 9.45 15.13 7.60
CA ILE A 347 8.89 15.96 8.67
C ILE A 347 9.99 16.67 9.46
N PHE A 348 11.07 15.97 9.82
CA PHE A 348 12.20 16.57 10.55
C PHE A 348 12.97 17.59 9.70
N SER A 349 13.07 17.39 8.38
CA SER A 349 13.67 18.37 7.47
C SER A 349 12.92 19.71 7.49
N GLY A 350 11.59 19.67 7.46
CA GLY A 350 10.75 20.87 7.63
C GLY A 350 10.93 21.53 9.00
N PHE A 351 11.00 20.72 10.06
CA PHE A 351 11.21 21.22 11.43
C PHE A 351 12.57 21.92 11.58
N ALA A 352 13.65 21.36 11.02
CA ALA A 352 14.99 21.95 11.06
C ALA A 352 14.99 23.38 10.50
N ILE A 353 14.39 23.59 9.33
CA ILE A 353 14.33 24.91 8.70
C ILE A 353 13.51 25.91 9.49
N SER A 354 12.49 25.45 10.21
CA SER A 354 11.69 26.34 11.06
C SER A 354 12.47 26.95 12.23
N ARG A 355 13.64 26.39 12.57
CA ARG A 355 14.49 26.88 13.68
C ARG A 355 15.51 27.92 13.27
N VAL A 356 15.70 28.18 11.98
CA VAL A 356 16.59 29.27 11.52
C VAL A 356 15.97 30.62 11.91
N PRO A 357 16.56 31.42 12.82
CA PRO A 357 15.88 32.57 13.41
C PRO A 357 15.71 33.72 12.41
N ASN A 358 16.75 34.02 11.63
CA ASN A 358 16.73 35.09 10.63
C ASN A 358 15.86 34.68 9.41
N LYS A 359 14.89 35.53 9.04
CA LYS A 359 13.94 35.26 7.96
C LYS A 359 14.59 35.17 6.59
N VAL A 360 15.61 36.00 6.32
CA VAL A 360 16.36 36.01 5.06
C VAL A 360 17.18 34.73 4.94
N PHE A 361 17.96 34.38 5.97
CA PHE A 361 18.73 33.13 5.98
C PHE A 361 17.82 31.89 5.91
N ARG A 362 16.64 31.94 6.54
CA ARG A 362 15.66 30.85 6.41
C ARG A 362 15.16 30.71 4.98
N LEU A 363 14.86 31.81 4.29
CA LEU A 363 14.41 31.80 2.89
C LEU A 363 15.53 31.30 1.97
N VAL A 364 16.73 31.88 2.07
CA VAL A 364 17.90 31.48 1.27
C VAL A 364 18.24 30.00 1.51
N GLY A 365 18.31 29.58 2.78
CA GLY A 365 18.53 28.19 3.14
C GLY A 365 17.46 27.25 2.61
N THR A 366 16.19 27.68 2.59
CA THR A 366 15.10 26.92 1.96
C THR A 366 15.33 26.75 0.45
N CYS A 367 15.66 27.82 -0.26
CA CYS A 367 15.94 27.76 -1.70
C CYS A 367 17.14 26.85 -2.00
N LEU A 368 18.23 26.96 -1.23
CA LEU A 368 19.42 26.12 -1.37
C LEU A 368 19.12 24.64 -1.11
N ILE A 369 18.32 24.33 -0.09
CA ILE A 369 17.91 22.95 0.22
C ILE A 369 17.03 22.38 -0.88
N ILE A 370 16.07 23.16 -1.38
CA ILE A 370 15.22 22.72 -2.51
C ILE A 370 16.10 22.45 -3.73
N LEU A 371 16.99 23.37 -4.08
CA LEU A 371 17.94 23.20 -5.18
C LEU A 371 18.79 21.93 -4.98
N MET A 372 19.35 21.73 -3.80
CA MET A 372 20.14 20.55 -3.47
C MET A 372 19.34 19.26 -3.65
N LEU A 373 18.11 19.19 -3.13
CA LEU A 373 17.24 18.01 -3.28
C LEU A 373 16.94 17.71 -4.75
N PHE A 374 16.69 18.73 -5.57
CA PHE A 374 16.50 18.54 -7.01
C PHE A 374 17.78 18.04 -7.69
N LEU A 375 18.92 18.68 -7.43
CA LEU A 375 20.20 18.29 -8.04
C LEU A 375 20.62 16.87 -7.68
N THR A 376 20.40 16.43 -6.43
CA THR A 376 20.87 15.11 -6.00
C THR A 376 19.88 13.99 -6.29
N ASN A 377 18.57 14.25 -6.24
CA ASN A 377 17.57 13.18 -6.21
C ASN A 377 16.61 13.15 -7.41
N TYR A 378 16.40 14.26 -8.13
CA TYR A 378 15.42 14.28 -9.23
C TYR A 378 15.79 13.30 -10.36
N GLN A 379 17.09 13.08 -10.58
CA GLN A 379 17.62 12.10 -11.53
C GLN A 379 17.10 10.66 -11.32
N TYR A 380 16.65 10.32 -10.10
CA TYR A 380 16.13 8.99 -9.78
C TYR A 380 14.67 8.80 -10.22
N PHE A 381 13.95 9.88 -10.48
CA PHE A 381 12.58 9.84 -10.98
C PHE A 381 12.62 9.65 -12.49
N ALA A 382 13.01 8.45 -12.92
CA ALA A 382 13.04 8.04 -14.31
C ALA A 382 12.95 6.51 -14.40
N PRO A 383 12.17 5.96 -15.35
CA PRO A 383 12.17 4.52 -15.60
C PRO A 383 13.48 4.07 -16.27
N GLN A 384 13.80 2.77 -16.20
CA GLN A 384 14.97 2.19 -16.88
C GLN A 384 14.91 2.39 -18.39
N SER A 385 13.72 2.19 -18.95
CA SER A 385 13.39 2.35 -20.36
C SER A 385 11.89 2.56 -20.47
N THR A 386 11.40 2.81 -21.68
CA THR A 386 9.97 2.97 -21.95
C THR A 386 9.57 2.10 -23.15
N PHE A 387 8.30 1.72 -23.18
CA PHE A 387 7.69 0.98 -24.28
C PHE A 387 6.27 1.49 -24.57
N PRO A 388 5.71 1.20 -25.76
CA PRO A 388 4.33 1.58 -26.07
C PRO A 388 3.34 0.98 -25.08
N ALA A 389 2.50 1.80 -24.48
CA ALA A 389 1.46 1.32 -23.57
C ALA A 389 0.49 0.38 -24.31
N THR A 390 0.28 -0.82 -23.75
CA THR A 390 -0.64 -1.82 -24.26
C THR A 390 -1.59 -2.25 -23.14
N ASP A 391 -2.85 -2.47 -23.49
CA ASP A 391 -3.86 -3.06 -22.61
C ASP A 391 -3.99 -4.59 -22.85
N ASN A 392 -3.13 -5.17 -23.69
CA ASN A 392 -3.17 -6.59 -24.05
C ASN A 392 -2.67 -7.46 -22.89
N ILE A 393 -3.57 -8.28 -22.34
CA ILE A 393 -3.33 -9.10 -21.14
C ILE A 393 -2.35 -10.24 -21.43
N SER A 394 -2.31 -10.77 -22.67
CA SER A 394 -1.40 -11.88 -23.01
C SER A 394 0.07 -11.52 -22.77
N ASP A 395 0.37 -10.23 -22.84
CA ASP A 395 1.72 -9.67 -22.66
C ASP A 395 1.99 -9.28 -21.19
N ILE A 396 0.98 -9.35 -20.31
CA ILE A 396 0.98 -8.75 -18.96
C ILE A 396 0.62 -9.75 -17.85
N ALA A 397 -0.18 -10.78 -18.14
CA ALA A 397 -0.61 -11.78 -17.16
C ALA A 397 0.37 -12.95 -17.08
N SER A 398 1.49 -12.74 -16.39
CA SER A 398 2.16 -13.85 -15.74
C SER A 398 1.26 -14.42 -14.64
N VAL A 399 1.28 -15.75 -14.47
CA VAL A 399 0.65 -16.39 -13.32
C VAL A 399 1.29 -15.80 -12.06
N VAL A 400 0.48 -15.28 -11.14
CA VAL A 400 0.93 -14.78 -9.83
C VAL A 400 0.81 -15.94 -8.84
N PRO A 401 1.90 -16.67 -8.57
CA PRO A 401 1.81 -17.96 -7.89
C PRO A 401 1.23 -17.86 -6.48
N GLU A 402 1.45 -16.72 -5.80
CA GLU A 402 0.98 -16.45 -4.45
C GLU A 402 -0.54 -16.60 -4.32
N TYR A 403 -1.30 -16.24 -5.35
CA TYR A 403 -2.76 -16.20 -5.29
C TYR A 403 -3.43 -17.43 -5.91
N LEU A 404 -2.64 -18.41 -6.37
CA LEU A 404 -3.17 -19.67 -6.85
C LEU A 404 -3.87 -20.42 -5.70
N PRO A 405 -5.05 -21.01 -5.93
CA PRO A 405 -5.67 -21.88 -4.95
C PRO A 405 -4.76 -23.05 -4.57
N VAL A 406 -4.72 -23.39 -3.27
CA VAL A 406 -3.82 -24.44 -2.75
C VAL A 406 -4.08 -25.82 -3.36
N TRP A 407 -5.29 -26.07 -3.85
CA TRP A 407 -5.68 -27.35 -4.43
C TRP A 407 -5.05 -27.63 -5.80
N LEU A 408 -4.58 -26.61 -6.51
CA LEU A 408 -3.81 -26.78 -7.75
C LEU A 408 -2.42 -27.40 -7.52
N SER A 409 -1.93 -27.38 -6.28
CA SER A 409 -0.59 -27.88 -5.92
C SER A 409 -0.63 -29.08 -4.97
N ARG A 410 -1.82 -29.63 -4.70
CA ARG A 410 -2.00 -30.80 -3.83
C ARG A 410 -2.54 -31.97 -4.65
N PRO A 411 -2.00 -33.19 -4.48
CA PRO A 411 -2.61 -34.38 -5.06
C PRO A 411 -3.97 -34.62 -4.41
N ASN A 412 -5.03 -34.65 -5.22
CA ASN A 412 -6.39 -34.94 -4.77
C ASN A 412 -6.80 -36.36 -5.24
N PRO A 413 -7.61 -37.11 -4.48
CA PRO A 413 -8.04 -38.43 -4.89
C PRO A 413 -8.92 -38.38 -6.15
N PRO A 414 -8.84 -39.38 -7.05
CA PRO A 414 -9.77 -39.48 -8.18
C PRO A 414 -11.19 -39.78 -7.67
N ILE A 415 -12.18 -39.12 -8.28
CA ILE A 415 -13.61 -39.34 -7.99
C ILE A 415 -14.30 -39.70 -9.30
N GLU A 416 -14.73 -40.95 -9.44
CA GLU A 416 -15.45 -41.47 -10.61
C GLU A 416 -16.86 -40.87 -10.68
N GLY A 417 -17.38 -40.66 -11.91
CA GLY A 417 -18.72 -40.09 -12.12
C GLY A 417 -18.83 -38.58 -11.90
N SER A 418 -17.69 -37.88 -11.79
CA SER A 418 -17.63 -36.43 -11.62
C SER A 418 -17.60 -35.68 -12.96
N THR A 419 -18.24 -34.52 -13.00
CA THR A 419 -18.02 -33.53 -14.07
C THR A 419 -16.96 -32.54 -13.63
N ILE A 420 -15.96 -32.30 -14.48
CA ILE A 420 -14.86 -31.37 -14.22
C ILE A 420 -15.03 -30.14 -15.10
N LEU A 421 -15.06 -28.97 -14.46
CA LEU A 421 -15.13 -27.68 -15.15
C LEU A 421 -13.71 -27.09 -15.31
N PRO A 422 -13.46 -26.30 -16.36
CA PRO A 422 -12.13 -25.75 -16.66
C PRO A 422 -11.80 -24.52 -15.79
N TYR A 423 -12.08 -24.59 -14.50
CA TYR A 423 -11.81 -23.54 -13.51
C TYR A 423 -11.04 -24.11 -12.33
N ALA A 424 -10.20 -23.31 -11.68
CA ALA A 424 -9.56 -23.72 -10.43
C ALA A 424 -10.62 -23.89 -9.34
N TYR A 425 -10.51 -24.93 -8.52
CA TYR A 425 -11.37 -25.09 -7.36
C TYR A 425 -11.08 -24.02 -6.31
N TYR A 426 -12.15 -23.47 -5.73
CA TYR A 426 -12.14 -22.51 -4.64
C TYR A 426 -13.51 -22.62 -3.91
N PRO A 427 -13.58 -22.51 -2.58
CA PRO A 427 -14.77 -22.86 -1.78
C PRO A 427 -15.93 -21.86 -1.88
N THR A 428 -15.98 -21.08 -2.95
CA THR A 428 -17.04 -20.12 -3.29
C THR A 428 -17.82 -20.51 -4.55
N TRP A 429 -17.42 -21.58 -5.25
CA TRP A 429 -18.16 -22.09 -6.40
C TRP A 429 -19.47 -22.74 -5.96
N GLU A 430 -20.59 -22.19 -6.43
CA GLU A 430 -21.92 -22.78 -6.30
C GLU A 430 -22.32 -23.38 -7.66
N VAL A 431 -22.54 -24.69 -7.69
CA VAL A 431 -23.00 -25.43 -8.88
C VAL A 431 -24.44 -25.90 -8.64
N LYS A 432 -25.30 -25.68 -9.63
CA LYS A 432 -26.65 -26.26 -9.68
C LYS A 432 -26.72 -27.29 -10.80
N LEU A 433 -27.07 -28.52 -10.48
CA LEU A 433 -27.35 -29.61 -11.41
C LEU A 433 -28.86 -29.85 -11.43
N ASP A 434 -29.48 -29.75 -12.59
CA ASP A 434 -30.93 -29.90 -12.76
C ASP A 434 -31.77 -29.00 -11.81
N GLY A 435 -31.22 -27.84 -11.44
CA GLY A 435 -31.84 -26.85 -10.55
C GLY A 435 -31.52 -27.03 -9.07
N GLU A 436 -30.93 -28.16 -8.66
CA GLU A 436 -30.54 -28.43 -7.28
C GLU A 436 -29.08 -28.10 -7.02
N THR A 437 -28.76 -27.56 -5.85
CA THR A 437 -27.38 -27.22 -5.49
C THR A 437 -26.63 -28.49 -5.13
N VAL A 438 -25.48 -28.71 -5.79
CA VAL A 438 -24.62 -29.87 -5.56
C VAL A 438 -23.32 -29.45 -4.89
N ASN A 439 -22.73 -30.35 -4.12
CA ASN A 439 -21.43 -30.11 -3.49
C ASN A 439 -20.33 -30.05 -4.55
N THR A 440 -19.37 -29.14 -4.32
CA THR A 440 -18.21 -28.96 -5.18
C THR A 440 -16.93 -29.34 -4.44
N TYR A 441 -15.98 -29.90 -5.17
CA TYR A 441 -14.69 -30.35 -4.63
C TYR A 441 -13.57 -30.20 -5.68
N PRO A 442 -12.30 -30.22 -5.27
CA PRO A 442 -11.19 -30.19 -6.20
C PRO A 442 -11.02 -31.53 -6.91
N SER A 443 -10.82 -31.51 -8.23
CA SER A 443 -10.40 -32.66 -9.03
C SER A 443 -8.95 -33.06 -8.74
N ILE A 444 -8.48 -34.16 -9.35
CA ILE A 444 -7.08 -34.62 -9.24
C ILE A 444 -6.06 -33.53 -9.63
N GLU A 445 -6.45 -32.62 -10.54
CA GLU A 445 -5.64 -31.49 -11.00
C GLU A 445 -5.96 -30.17 -10.26
N GLY A 446 -6.81 -30.22 -9.23
CA GLY A 446 -7.26 -29.05 -8.47
C GLY A 446 -8.29 -28.18 -9.19
N LYS A 447 -8.93 -28.71 -10.24
CA LYS A 447 -10.02 -28.02 -10.96
C LYS A 447 -11.35 -28.19 -10.25
N LEU A 448 -12.32 -27.34 -10.52
CA LEU A 448 -13.68 -27.43 -9.99
C LEU A 448 -14.34 -28.71 -10.50
N ALA A 449 -14.78 -29.57 -9.58
CA ALA A 449 -15.54 -30.78 -9.87
C ALA A 449 -16.78 -30.89 -8.99
N PHE A 450 -17.77 -31.64 -9.48
CA PHE A 450 -18.99 -31.98 -8.77
C PHE A 450 -19.52 -33.33 -9.25
N ASP A 451 -20.32 -33.99 -8.42
CA ASP A 451 -20.94 -35.28 -8.76
C ASP A 451 -22.00 -35.08 -9.85
N ASN A 452 -21.89 -35.81 -10.96
CA ASN A 452 -22.86 -35.78 -12.05
C ASN A 452 -23.16 -37.21 -12.53
N PRO A 453 -23.79 -38.04 -11.68
CA PRO A 453 -24.01 -39.46 -11.97
C PRO A 453 -24.97 -39.67 -13.15
N THR A 454 -25.84 -38.71 -13.43
CA THR A 454 -26.80 -38.76 -14.54
C THR A 454 -26.22 -38.24 -15.86
N HIS A 455 -24.97 -37.75 -15.85
CA HIS A 455 -24.34 -37.05 -16.98
C HIS A 455 -25.24 -35.94 -17.55
N SER A 456 -26.02 -35.27 -16.69
CA SER A 456 -26.87 -34.15 -17.12
C SER A 456 -26.00 -33.01 -17.64
N SER A 457 -26.41 -32.45 -18.78
CA SER A 457 -25.82 -31.24 -19.36
C SER A 457 -26.49 -29.96 -18.85
N ASN A 458 -27.57 -30.10 -18.08
CA ASN A 458 -28.31 -28.99 -17.51
C ASN A 458 -27.73 -28.62 -16.14
N PHE A 459 -26.57 -27.96 -16.17
CA PHE A 459 -25.96 -27.38 -14.98
C PHE A 459 -25.63 -25.91 -15.19
N SER A 460 -25.59 -25.17 -14.09
CA SER A 460 -25.12 -23.79 -14.03
C SER A 460 -24.16 -23.65 -12.85
N PHE A 461 -23.23 -22.71 -12.96
CA PHE A 461 -22.26 -22.46 -11.91
C PHE A 461 -21.97 -20.97 -11.83
N HIS A 462 -21.73 -20.48 -10.61
CA HIS A 462 -21.37 -19.08 -10.40
C HIS A 462 -20.49 -18.95 -9.16
N GLN A 463 -19.76 -17.84 -9.11
CA GLN A 463 -18.98 -17.44 -7.95
C GLN A 463 -19.90 -16.79 -6.92
N SER A 464 -19.90 -17.33 -5.71
CA SER A 464 -20.57 -16.78 -4.53
C SER A 464 -19.54 -16.22 -3.55
N HIS A 465 -20.00 -15.88 -2.35
CA HIS A 465 -19.16 -15.45 -1.26
C HIS A 465 -19.20 -16.45 -0.11
N THR A 466 -18.08 -16.64 0.58
CA THR A 466 -18.07 -17.42 1.83
C THR A 466 -18.99 -16.76 2.87
N ASN A 467 -19.42 -17.54 3.88
CA ASN A 467 -20.21 -16.96 4.97
C ASN A 467 -19.44 -15.86 5.72
N LEU A 468 -18.12 -16.01 5.85
CA LEU A 468 -17.27 -15.01 6.46
C LEU A 468 -17.23 -13.72 5.63
N GLU A 469 -17.04 -13.82 4.33
CA GLU A 469 -17.08 -12.70 3.38
C GLU A 469 -18.40 -11.92 3.45
N LYS A 470 -19.53 -12.65 3.46
CA LYS A 470 -20.88 -12.07 3.59
C LYS A 470 -21.01 -11.29 4.90
N ILE A 471 -20.63 -11.89 6.03
CA ILE A 471 -20.67 -11.26 7.36
C ILE A 471 -19.74 -10.03 7.40
N ALA A 472 -18.51 -10.15 6.90
CA ALA A 472 -17.53 -9.08 6.89
C ALA A 472 -18.01 -7.87 6.05
N SER A 473 -18.64 -8.13 4.91
CA SER A 473 -19.26 -7.10 4.07
C SER A 473 -20.42 -6.40 4.78
N ILE A 474 -21.29 -7.15 5.46
CA ILE A 474 -22.38 -6.59 6.27
C ILE A 474 -21.83 -5.69 7.39
N ILE A 475 -20.78 -6.12 8.10
CA ILE A 475 -20.13 -5.32 9.15
C ILE A 475 -19.66 -3.98 8.58
N SER A 476 -18.97 -3.99 7.44
CA SER A 476 -18.47 -2.76 6.80
C SER A 476 -19.61 -1.84 6.31
N LEU A 477 -20.68 -2.39 5.75
CA LEU A 477 -21.85 -1.63 5.31
C LEU A 477 -22.59 -0.98 6.49
N VAL A 478 -22.85 -1.75 7.56
CA VAL A 478 -23.48 -1.23 8.78
C VAL A 478 -22.62 -0.14 9.42
N ALA A 479 -21.30 -0.36 9.49
CA ALA A 479 -20.36 0.64 10.00
C ALA A 479 -20.39 1.93 9.17
N LEU A 480 -20.43 1.83 7.84
CA LEU A 480 -20.55 2.98 6.94
C LEU A 480 -21.83 3.78 7.23
N VAL A 481 -22.98 3.12 7.34
CA VAL A 481 -24.28 3.77 7.61
C VAL A 481 -24.29 4.45 8.98
N ILE A 482 -23.85 3.75 10.04
CA ILE A 482 -23.79 4.30 11.41
C ILE A 482 -22.86 5.51 11.44
N MET A 483 -21.69 5.41 10.83
CA MET A 483 -20.69 6.46 10.79
C MET A 483 -21.20 7.71 10.06
N LEU A 484 -21.87 7.55 8.91
CA LEU A 484 -22.51 8.67 8.20
C LEU A 484 -23.58 9.36 9.05
N LYS A 485 -24.44 8.58 9.72
CA LYS A 485 -25.46 9.12 10.64
C LYS A 485 -24.85 9.89 11.80
N LEU A 486 -23.78 9.36 12.42
CA LEU A 486 -23.06 10.03 13.50
C LEU A 486 -22.36 11.31 13.02
N TYR A 487 -21.83 11.32 11.80
CA TYR A 487 -21.16 12.48 11.22
C TYR A 487 -22.13 13.62 10.89
N VAL A 488 -23.35 13.31 10.42
CA VAL A 488 -24.36 14.34 10.14
C VAL A 488 -24.92 14.95 11.43
N LYS A 489 -25.01 14.17 12.50
CA LYS A 489 -25.56 14.61 13.79
C LYS A 489 -24.62 15.52 14.60
N ASN A 490 -23.30 15.47 14.37
CA ASN A 490 -22.27 16.13 15.20
C ASN A 490 -21.30 16.98 14.37
#